data_AF-A0A8S3S1Y2-F1
#
_entry.id   AF-A0A8S3S1Y2-F1
#
_cell.length_a   1.000
_cell.length_b   1.000
_cell.length_c   1.000
_cell.angle_alpha   90.00
_cell.angle_beta   90.00
_cell.angle_gamma   90.00
#
_symmetry.space_group_name_H-M   'P 1'
#
loop_
_entity.id
_entity.type
_entity.pdbx_description
1 polymer ?
#
loop_
_entity_poly.entity_id
_entity_poly.type
_entity_poly.pdbx_seq_one_letter_code
_entity_poly.pdbx_strand_id
1 'polypeptide(L)'
;MSSSDKTDLTAPIKSVEEKWKLLPAFLKVKGLVKQHIDSFNFFINVEVKYTEVQCKQHIDSFNFFINVEINKLWVRCRSRIQHPNFYPHECDSRDMTYSAPITVDIEYTRGNQRIVRNNMPIGRMPVMLKSSNCVLTGKSPAEMAKLNECPMDPGGYFIVRGVEKVILIQEQLSKNRMIVDLNSGRKNTVECSVTSSTHERKVRPITTKNDKYYRHNTFSEDIPIAKFKAMGIR
;
A
#
# COMPACT_ATOMS: atom_id res chain seq x y z
N MET A 1 18.45 15.56 50.95
CA MET A 1 18.54 14.53 49.89
C MET A 1 18.23 13.19 50.53
N SER A 2 16.96 12.80 50.51
CA SER A 2 16.49 11.54 51.09
C SER A 2 17.06 10.38 50.27
N SER A 3 17.72 9.46 50.96
CA SER A 3 18.20 8.19 50.44
C SER A 3 17.02 7.43 49.82
N SER A 4 17.05 7.23 48.50
CA SER A 4 16.11 6.35 47.82
C SER A 4 16.40 4.90 48.26
N ASP A 5 15.47 4.31 48.99
CA ASP A 5 15.58 2.97 49.55
C ASP A 5 15.74 1.92 48.44
N LYS A 6 16.90 1.24 48.42
CA LYS A 6 17.22 0.18 47.45
C LYS A 6 16.28 -1.03 47.53
N THR A 7 15.50 -1.14 48.61
CA THR A 7 14.53 -2.23 48.83
C THR A 7 13.31 -2.15 47.91
N ASP A 8 12.89 -0.95 47.48
CA ASP A 8 11.74 -0.74 46.59
C ASP A 8 12.00 -1.24 45.15
N LEU A 9 13.26 -1.26 44.71
CA LEU A 9 13.64 -1.72 43.37
C LEU A 9 13.56 -3.25 43.21
N THR A 10 13.59 -3.98 44.32
CA THR A 10 13.49 -5.45 44.39
C THR A 10 12.07 -5.95 44.66
N ALA A 11 11.11 -5.06 44.91
CA ALA A 11 9.72 -5.44 45.13
C ALA A 11 9.08 -5.97 43.84
N PRO A 12 8.21 -6.99 43.91
CA PRO A 12 7.48 -7.45 42.73
C PRO A 12 6.60 -6.31 42.19
N ILE A 13 6.63 -6.13 40.88
CA ILE A 13 5.80 -5.13 40.18
C ILE A 13 4.33 -5.44 40.48
N LYS A 14 3.58 -4.43 40.95
CA LYS A 14 2.15 -4.55 41.24
C LYS A 14 1.40 -5.01 39.98
N SER A 15 0.59 -6.06 40.08
CA SER A 15 -0.26 -6.51 38.98
C SER A 15 -1.38 -5.50 38.74
N VAL A 16 -1.46 -4.95 37.52
CA VAL A 16 -2.57 -4.09 37.12
C VAL A 16 -3.75 -4.98 36.73
N GLU A 17 -4.71 -5.14 37.64
CA GLU A 17 -5.92 -5.95 37.44
C GLU A 17 -6.71 -5.56 36.19
N GLU A 18 -6.67 -4.27 35.81
CA GLU A 18 -7.48 -3.72 34.73
C GLU A 18 -6.81 -3.71 33.35
N LYS A 19 -5.63 -4.34 33.20
CA LYS A 19 -4.88 -4.36 31.93
C LYS A 19 -5.74 -4.84 30.75
N TRP A 20 -6.68 -5.76 31.00
CA TRP A 20 -7.57 -6.31 29.98
C TRP A 20 -8.47 -5.26 29.32
N LYS A 21 -8.82 -4.17 30.01
CA LYS A 21 -9.66 -3.08 29.45
C LYS A 21 -8.99 -2.36 28.27
N LEU A 22 -7.66 -2.43 28.16
CA LEU A 22 -6.91 -1.84 27.05
C LEU A 22 -7.20 -2.52 25.71
N LEU A 23 -7.43 -3.83 25.72
CA LEU A 23 -7.66 -4.58 24.47
C LEU A 23 -8.98 -4.18 23.80
N PRO A 24 -10.14 -4.13 24.49
CA PRO A 24 -11.37 -3.60 23.91
C PRO A 24 -11.25 -2.15 23.44
N ALA A 25 -10.55 -1.29 24.20
CA ALA A 25 -10.31 0.10 23.80
C ALA A 25 -9.48 0.18 22.51
N PHE A 26 -8.43 -0.64 22.41
CA PHE A 26 -7.58 -0.74 21.22
C PHE A 26 -8.38 -1.25 20.02
N LEU A 27 -9.17 -2.32 20.19
CA LEU A 27 -9.98 -2.90 19.11
C LEU A 27 -11.08 -1.94 18.62
N LYS A 28 -11.63 -1.08 19.48
CA LYS A 28 -12.58 -0.04 19.04
C LYS A 28 -11.93 0.98 18.09
N VAL A 29 -10.67 1.34 18.33
CA VAL A 29 -9.95 2.34 17.51
C VAL A 29 -9.32 1.72 16.27
N LYS A 30 -8.62 0.61 16.45
CA LYS A 30 -7.79 -0.02 15.42
C LYS A 30 -8.46 -1.21 14.73
N GLY A 31 -9.49 -1.84 15.29
CA GLY A 31 -10.15 -3.00 14.68
C GLY A 31 -9.19 -4.17 14.39
N LEU A 32 -9.75 -5.28 13.90
CA LEU A 32 -8.94 -6.41 13.43
C LEU A 32 -8.56 -6.26 11.95
N VAL A 33 -9.49 -5.79 11.12
CA VAL A 33 -9.34 -5.73 9.66
C VAL A 33 -8.93 -4.34 9.15
N LYS A 34 -8.79 -3.36 10.05
CA LYS A 34 -8.51 -1.98 9.69
C LYS A 34 -7.15 -1.79 9.02
N GLN A 35 -6.19 -2.71 9.21
CA GLN A 35 -4.89 -2.64 8.53
C GLN A 35 -5.05 -2.63 7.00
N HIS A 36 -5.96 -3.45 6.47
CA HIS A 36 -6.28 -3.45 5.04
C HIS A 36 -6.97 -2.16 4.60
N ILE A 37 -7.96 -1.71 5.40
CA ILE A 37 -8.75 -0.51 5.09
C ILE A 37 -7.88 0.75 5.12
N ASP A 38 -7.06 0.92 6.16
CA ASP A 38 -6.17 2.07 6.33
C ASP A 38 -5.12 2.11 5.21
N SER A 39 -4.54 0.96 4.84
CA SER A 39 -3.61 0.85 3.71
C SER A 39 -4.28 1.24 2.38
N PHE A 40 -5.49 0.74 2.11
CA PHE A 40 -6.24 1.07 0.90
C PHE A 40 -6.64 2.55 0.86
N ASN A 41 -7.07 3.12 1.99
CA ASN A 41 -7.40 4.54 2.09
C ASN A 41 -6.17 5.42 1.84
N PHE A 42 -5.00 5.03 2.36
CA PHE A 42 -3.75 5.73 2.10
C PHE A 42 -3.37 5.68 0.61
N PHE A 43 -3.47 4.50 -0.01
CA PHE A 43 -3.24 4.32 -1.44
C PHE A 43 -4.11 5.26 -2.28
N ILE A 44 -5.43 5.25 -2.07
CA ILE A 44 -6.38 6.07 -2.87
C ILE A 44 -6.19 7.58 -2.63
N ASN A 45 -6.01 8.01 -1.38
CA ASN A 45 -6.00 9.43 -1.04
C ASN A 45 -4.66 10.11 -1.26
N VAL A 46 -3.55 9.38 -1.09
CA VAL A 46 -2.19 9.92 -1.13
C VAL A 46 -1.41 9.37 -2.32
N GLU A 47 -1.24 8.05 -2.42
CA GLU A 47 -0.33 7.45 -3.41
C GLU A 47 -0.79 7.70 -4.85
N VAL A 48 -2.08 7.57 -5.13
CA VAL A 48 -2.58 7.81 -6.50
C VAL A 48 -2.46 9.28 -6.91
N LYS A 49 -2.62 10.22 -5.97
CA LYS A 49 -2.34 11.64 -6.23
C LYS A 49 -0.86 11.91 -6.43
N TYR A 50 0.01 11.19 -5.74
CA TYR A 50 1.45 11.33 -5.94
C TYR A 50 1.90 10.85 -7.33
N THR A 51 1.28 9.79 -7.87
CA THR A 51 1.56 9.31 -9.24
C THR A 51 1.24 10.36 -10.30
N GLU A 52 0.30 11.28 -10.05
CA GLU A 52 0.03 12.43 -10.90
C GLU A 52 1.31 13.26 -11.17
N VAL A 53 2.14 13.47 -10.14
CA VAL A 53 3.33 14.33 -10.23
C VAL A 53 4.42 13.68 -11.07
N GLN A 54 4.54 12.36 -11.04
CA GLN A 54 5.55 11.62 -11.81
C GLN A 54 5.20 11.51 -13.29
N CYS A 55 3.92 11.32 -13.64
CA CYS A 55 3.48 11.20 -15.03
C CYS A 55 3.42 12.55 -15.80
N LYS A 56 3.66 13.69 -15.14
CA LYS A 56 3.79 15.00 -15.81
C LYS A 56 5.06 15.11 -16.65
N GLN A 57 6.01 14.19 -16.49
CA GLN A 57 7.28 14.22 -17.22
C GLN A 57 7.22 13.29 -18.43
N HIS A 58 6.97 13.89 -19.60
CA HIS A 58 7.26 13.37 -20.94
C HIS A 58 6.44 12.17 -21.46
N ILE A 59 5.44 12.48 -22.30
CA ILE A 59 5.09 11.63 -23.45
C ILE A 59 5.58 12.37 -24.69
N ASP A 60 6.63 11.81 -25.30
CA ASP A 60 7.62 12.41 -26.22
C ASP A 60 7.10 12.87 -27.61
N SER A 61 5.85 13.33 -27.74
CA SER A 61 5.33 13.84 -29.03
C SER A 61 4.32 14.97 -28.93
N PHE A 62 3.73 15.22 -27.76
CA PHE A 62 2.92 16.42 -27.53
C PHE A 62 3.11 16.86 -26.08
N ASN A 63 3.23 18.17 -25.86
CA ASN A 63 3.24 18.74 -24.52
C ASN A 63 1.86 18.53 -23.86
N PHE A 64 1.67 17.36 -23.24
CA PHE A 64 0.50 16.99 -22.46
C PHE A 64 0.73 17.38 -21.00
N PHE A 65 -0.17 18.17 -20.43
CA PHE A 65 -0.25 18.40 -18.99
C PHE A 65 -1.41 17.55 -18.46
N ILE A 66 -1.10 16.48 -17.75
CA ILE A 66 -2.12 15.58 -17.19
C ILE A 66 -2.28 15.90 -15.71
N ASN A 67 -3.46 16.39 -15.32
CA ASN A 67 -3.84 16.54 -13.91
C ASN A 67 -4.80 15.39 -13.54
N VAL A 68 -4.28 14.37 -12.88
CA VAL A 68 -5.03 13.18 -12.45
C VAL A 68 -5.73 13.48 -11.13
N GLU A 69 -6.86 14.18 -11.18
CA GLU A 69 -7.71 14.35 -10.01
C GLU A 69 -8.65 13.15 -9.85
N ILE A 70 -8.40 12.29 -8.85
CA ILE A 70 -9.46 11.40 -8.32
C ILE A 70 -10.45 12.27 -7.55
N ASN A 71 -11.27 13.01 -8.28
CA ASN A 71 -12.39 13.74 -7.74
C ASN A 71 -13.45 12.74 -7.33
N LYS A 72 -13.42 12.36 -6.04
CA LYS A 72 -14.43 11.60 -5.29
C LYS A 72 -15.17 10.55 -6.11
N LEU A 73 -14.89 9.28 -5.83
CA LEU A 73 -15.51 8.12 -6.47
C LEU A 73 -17.05 8.21 -6.50
N TRP A 74 -17.61 8.71 -7.59
CA TRP A 74 -18.99 8.46 -7.97
C TRP A 74 -18.96 7.14 -8.71
N VAL A 75 -19.40 6.05 -8.07
CA VAL A 75 -19.59 4.78 -8.77
C VAL A 75 -20.71 4.96 -9.79
N ARG A 76 -20.36 5.44 -10.98
CA ARG A 76 -21.31 5.58 -12.09
C ARG A 76 -21.29 4.29 -12.86
N CYS A 77 -22.36 3.50 -12.73
CA CYS A 77 -22.56 2.36 -13.59
C CYS A 77 -22.84 2.89 -15.01
N ARG A 78 -22.03 2.49 -15.99
CA ARG A 78 -22.25 2.82 -17.41
C ARG A 78 -23.30 1.87 -17.99
N SER A 79 -24.47 1.78 -17.36
CA SER A 79 -25.67 1.27 -18.02
C SER A 79 -26.49 2.48 -18.44
N ARG A 80 -26.98 2.50 -19.69
CA ARG A 80 -27.93 3.50 -20.19
C ARG A 80 -29.30 3.43 -19.49
N ILE A 81 -29.42 2.60 -18.44
CA ILE A 81 -30.63 2.38 -17.67
C ILE A 81 -30.31 2.64 -16.20
N GLN A 82 -31.20 3.44 -15.60
CA GLN A 82 -31.16 4.02 -14.28
C GLN A 82 -30.92 2.98 -13.17
N HIS A 83 -29.67 2.80 -12.74
CA HIS A 83 -29.39 2.22 -11.41
C HIS A 83 -28.66 3.27 -10.59
N PRO A 84 -29.41 4.15 -9.88
CA PRO A 84 -28.84 5.23 -9.09
C PRO A 84 -28.11 4.73 -7.83
N ASN A 85 -28.26 3.46 -7.49
CA ASN A 85 -27.75 2.88 -6.27
C ASN A 85 -26.93 1.63 -6.60
N PHE A 86 -25.65 1.64 -6.26
CA PHE A 86 -24.73 0.53 -6.50
C PHE A 86 -24.25 0.03 -5.13
N TYR A 87 -24.94 -0.97 -4.59
CA TYR A 87 -24.65 -1.54 -3.29
C TYR A 87 -23.82 -2.82 -3.42
N PRO A 88 -22.98 -3.17 -2.42
CA PRO A 88 -22.17 -4.37 -2.48
C PRO A 88 -23.01 -5.65 -2.66
N HIS A 89 -24.10 -5.81 -1.91
CA HIS A 89 -25.04 -6.94 -2.04
C HIS A 89 -25.62 -7.13 -3.46
N GLU A 90 -25.88 -6.02 -4.17
CA GLU A 90 -26.37 -6.08 -5.55
C GLU A 90 -25.27 -6.53 -6.53
N CYS A 91 -24.02 -6.16 -6.26
CA CYS A 91 -22.88 -6.59 -7.07
C CYS A 91 -22.61 -8.08 -6.94
N ASP A 92 -22.77 -8.60 -5.73
CA ASP A 92 -22.68 -10.03 -5.42
C ASP A 92 -23.75 -10.81 -6.19
N SER A 93 -25.02 -10.42 -6.04
CA SER A 93 -26.16 -11.11 -6.65
C SER A 93 -26.20 -11.07 -8.19
N ARG A 94 -25.52 -10.10 -8.82
CA ARG A 94 -25.56 -9.86 -10.27
C ARG A 94 -24.25 -10.21 -10.98
N ASP A 95 -23.32 -10.88 -10.30
CA ASP A 95 -21.98 -11.18 -10.85
C ASP A 95 -21.21 -9.95 -11.33
N MET A 96 -21.42 -8.80 -10.67
CA MET A 96 -20.76 -7.53 -11.02
C MET A 96 -19.54 -7.27 -10.14
N THR A 97 -18.62 -6.46 -10.64
CA THR A 97 -17.47 -5.98 -9.85
C THR A 97 -17.82 -4.68 -9.16
N TYR A 98 -17.73 -4.65 -7.83
CA TYR A 98 -17.90 -3.44 -7.04
C TYR A 98 -16.73 -2.48 -7.30
N SER A 99 -16.91 -1.56 -8.27
CA SER A 99 -15.84 -0.71 -8.79
C SER A 99 -16.34 0.68 -9.16
N ALA A 100 -15.48 1.67 -8.95
CA ALA A 100 -15.75 3.07 -9.29
C ALA A 100 -14.89 3.53 -10.47
N PRO A 101 -15.37 4.48 -11.30
CA PRO A 101 -14.56 5.08 -12.35
C PRO A 101 -13.42 5.92 -11.74
N ILE A 102 -12.26 5.83 -12.38
CA ILE A 102 -11.14 6.76 -12.19
C ILE A 102 -11.28 7.82 -13.28
N THR A 103 -11.52 9.06 -12.87
CA THR A 103 -11.58 10.21 -13.76
C THR A 103 -10.32 11.05 -13.63
N VAL A 104 -9.94 11.76 -14.69
CA VAL A 104 -8.81 12.68 -14.72
C VAL A 104 -9.15 13.92 -15.53
N ASP A 105 -8.44 15.00 -15.26
CA ASP A 105 -8.54 16.27 -15.97
C ASP A 105 -7.31 16.41 -16.88
N ILE A 106 -7.52 16.30 -18.19
CA ILE A 106 -6.45 16.31 -19.16
C ILE A 106 -6.41 17.67 -19.83
N GLU A 107 -5.22 18.25 -19.86
CA GLU A 107 -4.95 19.47 -20.58
C GLU A 107 -3.89 19.21 -21.65
N TYR A 108 -4.23 19.52 -22.90
CA TYR A 108 -3.33 19.25 -24.00
C TYR A 108 -3.36 20.36 -25.04
N THR A 109 -2.24 20.51 -25.72
CA THR A 109 -2.08 21.46 -26.82
C THR A 109 -2.27 20.73 -28.15
N ARG A 110 -3.21 21.20 -28.97
CA ARG A 110 -3.40 20.73 -30.35
C ARG A 110 -3.09 21.89 -31.28
N GLY A 111 -1.85 21.96 -31.76
CA GLY A 111 -1.33 23.16 -32.44
C GLY A 111 -1.20 24.33 -31.45
N ASN A 112 -1.78 25.49 -31.79
CA ASN A 112 -1.78 26.69 -30.93
C ASN A 112 -2.94 26.74 -29.91
N GLN A 113 -3.85 25.76 -29.89
CA GLN A 113 -5.00 25.77 -28.99
C GLN A 113 -4.79 24.84 -27.80
N ARG A 114 -4.97 25.39 -26.59
CA ARG A 114 -5.00 24.66 -25.32
C ARG A 114 -6.41 24.13 -25.08
N ILE A 115 -6.57 22.81 -25.06
CA ILE A 115 -7.85 22.13 -24.87
C ILE A 115 -7.82 21.49 -23.48
N VAL A 116 -8.82 21.82 -22.67
CA VAL A 116 -9.02 21.25 -21.34
C VAL A 116 -10.21 20.29 -21.38
N ARG A 117 -10.01 19.07 -20.88
CA ARG A 117 -11.05 18.05 -20.76
C ARG A 117 -11.13 17.60 -19.32
N ASN A 118 -12.22 18.00 -18.65
CA ASN A 118 -12.47 17.61 -17.27
C ASN A 118 -13.27 16.31 -17.18
N ASN A 119 -13.07 15.56 -16.09
CA ASN A 119 -13.77 14.34 -15.75
C ASN A 119 -13.70 13.24 -16.81
N MET A 120 -12.54 13.08 -17.47
CA MET A 120 -12.35 12.02 -18.45
C MET A 120 -12.13 10.67 -17.73
N PRO A 121 -12.99 9.66 -17.93
CA PRO A 121 -12.80 8.35 -17.30
C PRO A 121 -11.68 7.57 -18.01
N ILE A 122 -10.63 7.20 -17.27
CA ILE A 122 -9.49 6.41 -17.79
C ILE A 122 -9.61 4.93 -17.47
N GLY A 123 -10.42 4.56 -16.47
CA GLY A 123 -10.55 3.18 -16.04
C GLY A 123 -11.53 3.04 -14.88
N ARG A 124 -11.58 1.84 -14.31
CA ARG A 124 -12.36 1.54 -13.10
C ARG A 124 -11.46 0.88 -12.06
N MET A 125 -11.56 1.34 -10.81
CA MET A 125 -10.88 0.76 -9.67
C MET A 125 -11.88 -0.02 -8.81
N PRO A 126 -11.61 -1.30 -8.47
CA PRO A 126 -12.35 -2.02 -7.44
C PRO A 126 -12.27 -1.27 -6.10
N VAL A 127 -13.41 -1.13 -5.42
CA VAL A 127 -13.48 -0.43 -4.12
C VAL A 127 -13.53 -1.46 -3.01
N MET A 128 -12.68 -1.32 -2.00
CA MET A 128 -12.72 -2.20 -0.83
C MET A 128 -13.95 -1.88 0.04
N LEU A 129 -14.64 -2.90 0.54
CA LEU A 129 -15.79 -2.70 1.42
C LEU A 129 -15.35 -2.02 2.73
N LYS A 130 -16.18 -1.09 3.21
CA LYS A 130 -15.93 -0.22 4.39
C LYS A 130 -14.70 0.70 4.29
N SER A 131 -14.12 0.86 3.10
CA SER A 131 -13.12 1.92 2.83
C SER A 131 -13.72 3.32 2.79
N SER A 132 -12.90 4.38 2.78
CA SER A 132 -13.37 5.78 2.77
C SER A 132 -14.32 6.11 1.62
N ASN A 133 -14.23 5.35 0.52
CA ASN A 133 -14.99 5.58 -0.70
C ASN A 133 -16.15 4.58 -0.87
N CYS A 134 -16.36 3.71 0.12
CA CYS A 134 -17.48 2.77 0.14
C CYS A 134 -18.75 3.42 0.69
N VAL A 135 -19.91 3.03 0.17
CA VAL A 135 -21.23 3.51 0.62
C VAL A 135 -21.54 3.10 2.07
N LEU A 136 -20.93 2.02 2.57
CA LEU A 136 -21.20 1.46 3.90
C LEU A 136 -20.51 2.23 5.04
N THR A 137 -19.58 3.12 4.71
CA THR A 137 -18.73 3.79 5.71
C THR A 137 -19.52 4.86 6.46
N GLY A 138 -19.52 4.79 7.79
CA GLY A 138 -20.21 5.75 8.66
C GLY A 138 -21.72 5.55 8.79
N LYS A 139 -22.28 4.47 8.22
CA LYS A 139 -23.70 4.16 8.32
C LYS A 139 -24.06 3.54 9.67
N SER A 140 -25.24 3.90 10.18
CA SER A 140 -25.81 3.25 11.36
C SER A 140 -26.23 1.80 11.06
N PRO A 141 -26.33 0.91 12.07
CA PRO A 141 -26.84 -0.45 11.86
C PRO A 141 -28.22 -0.51 11.19
N ALA A 142 -29.10 0.46 11.51
CA ALA A 142 -30.42 0.57 10.90
C ALA A 142 -30.35 0.97 9.41
N GLU A 143 -29.40 1.82 9.02
CA GLU A 143 -29.16 2.14 7.62
C GLU A 143 -28.54 0.97 6.85
N MET A 144 -27.61 0.22 7.47
CA MET A 144 -27.04 -0.98 6.84
C MET A 144 -28.11 -2.04 6.58
N ALA A 145 -29.04 -2.23 7.52
CA ALA A 145 -30.19 -3.12 7.32
C ALA A 145 -31.06 -2.71 6.11
N LYS A 146 -31.24 -1.40 5.87
CA LYS A 146 -31.96 -0.90 4.67
C LYS A 146 -31.21 -1.18 3.37
N LEU A 147 -29.90 -1.41 3.44
CA LEU A 147 -29.04 -1.72 2.30
C LEU A 147 -28.86 -3.23 2.10
N ASN A 148 -29.53 -4.07 2.89
CA ASN A 148 -29.34 -5.52 2.95
C ASN A 148 -27.91 -5.94 3.30
N GLU A 149 -27.23 -5.12 4.13
CA GLU A 149 -25.84 -5.34 4.53
C GLU A 149 -25.75 -5.63 6.03
N CYS A 150 -24.83 -6.53 6.40
CA CYS A 150 -24.65 -6.92 7.79
C CYS A 150 -23.82 -5.86 8.56
N PRO A 151 -24.31 -5.32 9.69
CA PRO A 151 -23.53 -4.41 10.52
C PRO A 151 -22.23 -5.02 11.07
N MET A 152 -22.26 -6.34 11.30
CA MET A 152 -21.16 -7.11 11.90
C MET A 152 -20.12 -7.59 10.88
N ASP A 153 -20.34 -7.37 9.58
CA ASP A 153 -19.33 -7.67 8.57
C ASP A 153 -18.04 -6.87 8.85
N PRO A 154 -16.86 -7.50 8.97
CA PRO A 154 -15.61 -6.75 9.14
C PRO A 154 -15.24 -5.86 7.95
N GLY A 155 -15.70 -6.16 6.73
CA GLY A 155 -15.25 -5.51 5.49
C GLY A 155 -13.80 -5.86 5.12
N GLY A 156 -13.13 -5.03 4.31
CA GLY A 156 -11.71 -5.23 3.97
C GLY A 156 -11.43 -6.17 2.79
N TYR A 157 -12.46 -6.56 2.04
CA TYR A 157 -12.38 -7.38 0.84
C TYR A 157 -12.97 -6.64 -0.37
N PHE A 158 -12.81 -7.24 -1.55
CA PHE A 158 -13.31 -6.73 -2.83
C PHE A 158 -14.35 -7.68 -3.41
N ILE A 159 -15.39 -7.14 -4.05
CA ILE A 159 -16.32 -7.95 -4.84
C ILE A 159 -15.90 -7.83 -6.30
N VAL A 160 -15.46 -8.93 -6.90
CA VAL A 160 -14.99 -8.99 -8.29
C VAL A 160 -15.74 -10.09 -9.01
N ARG A 161 -16.60 -9.70 -9.97
CA ARG A 161 -17.49 -10.61 -10.71
C ARG A 161 -18.38 -11.46 -9.79
N GLY A 162 -19.05 -10.83 -8.82
CA GLY A 162 -19.91 -11.54 -7.85
C GLY A 162 -19.17 -12.46 -6.88
N VAL A 163 -17.85 -12.33 -6.76
CA VAL A 163 -17.06 -13.14 -5.84
C VAL A 163 -16.26 -12.24 -4.91
N GLU A 164 -16.39 -12.50 -3.62
CA GLU A 164 -15.60 -11.86 -2.57
C GLU A 164 -14.14 -12.34 -2.62
N LYS A 165 -13.21 -11.38 -2.69
CA LYS A 165 -11.78 -11.63 -2.79
C LYS A 165 -11.02 -10.78 -1.77
N VAL A 166 -10.17 -11.46 -0.99
CA VAL A 166 -9.28 -10.84 0.00
C VAL A 166 -7.85 -10.86 -0.54
N ILE A 167 -7.12 -9.76 -0.36
CA ILE A 167 -5.69 -9.73 -0.62
C ILE A 167 -4.98 -10.23 0.64
N LEU A 168 -4.29 -11.36 0.55
CA LEU A 168 -3.52 -11.91 1.66
C LEU A 168 -2.29 -11.04 1.94
N ILE A 169 -2.02 -10.80 3.22
CA ILE A 169 -0.82 -10.09 3.65
C ILE A 169 0.40 -10.96 3.36
N GLN A 170 1.35 -10.41 2.59
CA GLN A 170 2.61 -11.07 2.30
C GLN A 170 3.71 -10.50 3.16
N GLU A 171 4.37 -11.36 3.93
CA GLU A 171 5.60 -11.00 4.63
C GLU A 171 6.76 -10.90 3.62
N GLN A 172 7.49 -9.80 3.66
CA GLN A 172 8.68 -9.59 2.83
C GLN A 172 9.85 -9.16 3.71
N LEU A 173 11.06 -9.60 3.35
CA LEU A 173 12.28 -9.15 3.98
C LEU A 173 12.44 -7.63 3.83
N SER A 174 12.94 -6.98 4.87
CA SER A 174 13.21 -5.54 4.85
C SER A 174 14.20 -5.20 3.72
N LYS A 175 13.77 -4.32 2.83
CA LYS A 175 14.59 -3.76 1.75
C LYS A 175 15.53 -2.70 2.34
N ASN A 176 16.61 -2.40 1.65
CA ASN A 176 17.59 -1.36 2.01
C ASN A 176 18.21 -1.55 3.42
N ARG A 177 18.26 -2.80 3.91
CA ARG A 177 18.89 -3.16 5.18
C ARG A 177 20.00 -4.17 4.94
N MET A 178 21.12 -3.99 5.62
CA MET A 178 22.22 -4.96 5.61
C MET A 178 21.83 -6.18 6.44
N ILE A 179 21.92 -7.36 5.82
CA ILE A 179 21.69 -8.66 6.46
C ILE A 179 22.99 -9.42 6.40
N VAL A 180 23.51 -9.79 7.58
CA VAL A 180 24.70 -10.62 7.72
C VAL A 180 24.26 -12.03 8.04
N ASP A 181 24.70 -12.98 7.23
CA ASP A 181 24.33 -14.39 7.34
C ASP A 181 25.58 -15.28 7.27
N LEU A 182 25.45 -16.50 7.79
CA LEU A 182 26.49 -17.52 7.73
C LEU A 182 26.20 -18.44 6.54
N ASN A 183 27.07 -18.40 5.52
CA ASN A 183 26.92 -19.28 4.38
C ASN A 183 27.46 -20.68 4.73
N SER A 184 26.55 -21.62 4.97
CA SER A 184 26.88 -23.02 5.28
C SER A 184 27.43 -23.81 4.08
N GLY A 185 27.27 -23.31 2.85
CA GLY A 185 27.68 -24.01 1.62
C GLY A 185 29.15 -23.80 1.23
N ARG A 186 29.77 -22.69 1.63
CA ARG A 186 31.21 -22.40 1.40
C ARG A 186 31.87 -22.11 2.74
N LYS A 187 32.65 -23.08 3.27
CA LYS A 187 33.62 -22.90 4.38
C LYS A 187 33.17 -21.98 5.54
N ASN A 188 31.93 -22.10 6.03
CA ASN A 188 31.39 -21.26 7.12
C ASN A 188 31.75 -19.77 6.98
N THR A 189 31.64 -19.22 5.77
CA THR A 189 32.01 -17.82 5.55
C THR A 189 30.86 -16.89 5.93
N VAL A 190 31.20 -15.78 6.59
CA VAL A 190 30.27 -14.69 6.85
C VAL A 190 30.04 -13.92 5.55
N GLU A 191 28.77 -13.80 5.14
CA GLU A 191 28.34 -13.02 3.99
C GLU A 191 27.44 -11.86 4.43
N CYS A 192 27.63 -10.70 3.80
CA CYS A 192 26.72 -9.57 3.95
C CYS A 192 25.97 -9.37 2.64
N SER A 193 24.64 -9.33 2.70
CA SER A 193 23.80 -9.01 1.55
C SER A 193 22.88 -7.84 1.86
N VAL A 194 22.68 -6.99 0.85
CA VAL A 194 21.72 -5.87 0.92
C VAL A 194 20.79 -6.03 -0.26
N THR A 195 19.48 -6.07 -0.01
CA THR A 195 18.50 -6.00 -1.11
C THR A 195 18.08 -4.55 -1.27
N SER A 196 18.75 -3.84 -2.17
CA SER A 196 18.46 -2.45 -2.47
C SER A 196 17.30 -2.36 -3.46
N SER A 197 16.23 -1.65 -3.09
CA SER A 197 15.05 -1.46 -3.94
C SER A 197 14.75 0.02 -4.04
N THR A 198 14.74 0.51 -5.27
CA THR A 198 14.25 1.83 -5.67
C THR A 198 12.92 1.68 -6.40
N HIS A 199 12.28 2.78 -6.81
CA HIS A 199 11.04 2.74 -7.59
C HIS A 199 11.21 1.99 -8.92
N GLU A 200 12.39 2.05 -9.54
CA GLU A 200 12.64 1.49 -10.87
C GLU A 200 13.37 0.15 -10.85
N ARG A 201 14.29 -0.05 -9.89
CA ARG A 201 15.21 -1.19 -9.90
C ARG A 201 15.39 -1.81 -8.53
N LYS A 202 15.46 -3.15 -8.52
CA LYS A 202 15.80 -3.98 -7.37
C LYS A 202 17.10 -4.72 -7.65
N VAL A 203 18.06 -4.59 -6.74
CA VAL A 203 19.41 -5.15 -6.87
C VAL A 203 19.81 -5.80 -5.56
N ARG A 204 20.53 -6.91 -5.60
CA ARG A 204 21.05 -7.59 -4.41
C ARG A 204 22.58 -7.77 -4.48
N PRO A 205 23.38 -6.80 -4.04
CA PRO A 205 24.81 -7.03 -3.82
C PRO A 205 25.09 -7.99 -2.67
N ILE A 206 26.17 -8.78 -2.81
CA ILE A 206 26.67 -9.71 -1.78
C ILE A 206 28.18 -9.53 -1.66
N THR A 207 28.66 -9.46 -0.42
CA THR A 207 30.10 -9.36 -0.09
C THR A 207 30.48 -10.51 0.85
N THR A 208 31.56 -11.24 0.52
CA THR A 208 32.04 -12.38 1.31
C THR A 208 33.41 -12.08 1.94
N LYS A 209 33.57 -12.39 3.24
CA LYS A 209 34.78 -12.03 4.03
C LYS A 209 36.07 -12.72 3.56
N ASN A 210 36.01 -14.00 3.19
CA ASN A 210 37.23 -14.79 2.94
C ASN A 210 37.83 -14.55 1.55
N ASP A 211 36.98 -14.27 0.55
CA ASP A 211 37.45 -14.14 -0.82
C ASP A 211 37.53 -12.66 -1.29
N LYS A 212 37.19 -11.68 -0.43
CA LYS A 212 37.21 -10.23 -0.73
C LYS A 212 36.56 -9.85 -2.08
N TYR A 213 35.48 -10.53 -2.45
CA TYR A 213 34.71 -10.24 -3.66
C TYR A 213 33.38 -9.55 -3.37
N TYR A 214 32.96 -8.76 -4.34
CA TYR A 214 31.68 -8.11 -4.46
C TYR A 214 30.93 -8.73 -5.65
N ARG A 215 29.77 -9.32 -5.38
CA ARG A 215 28.87 -9.89 -6.37
C ARG A 215 27.70 -8.94 -6.60
N HIS A 216 27.35 -8.71 -7.85
CA HIS A 216 26.21 -7.87 -8.23
C HIS A 216 25.57 -8.41 -9.51
N ASN A 217 24.23 -8.38 -9.59
CA ASN A 217 23.45 -9.05 -10.62
C ASN A 217 23.78 -8.63 -12.06
N THR A 218 24.32 -7.43 -12.26
CA THR A 218 24.69 -6.92 -13.60
C THR A 218 26.03 -7.45 -14.09
N PHE A 219 26.93 -7.89 -13.21
CA PHE A 219 28.25 -8.37 -13.61
C PHE A 219 28.22 -9.90 -13.73
N SER A 220 28.86 -10.41 -14.78
CA SER A 220 29.03 -11.85 -14.99
C SER A 220 30.06 -12.47 -14.04
N GLU A 221 31.03 -11.68 -13.59
CA GLU A 221 32.11 -12.10 -12.71
C GLU A 221 32.10 -11.35 -11.38
N ASP A 222 32.53 -12.04 -10.33
CA ASP A 222 32.68 -11.48 -8.97
C ASP A 222 33.88 -10.50 -8.96
N ILE A 223 33.65 -9.25 -8.53
CA ILE A 223 34.65 -8.17 -8.60
C ILE A 223 35.42 -8.08 -7.28
N PRO A 224 36.76 -8.07 -7.26
CA PRO A 224 37.52 -7.83 -6.03
C PRO A 224 37.20 -6.46 -5.41
N ILE A 225 36.95 -6.41 -4.10
CA ILE A 225 36.64 -5.18 -3.33
C ILE A 225 37.71 -4.10 -3.53
N ALA A 226 38.97 -4.48 -3.71
CA ALA A 226 40.06 -3.53 -3.96
C ALA A 226 39.87 -2.69 -5.26
N LYS A 227 39.00 -3.11 -6.18
CA LYS A 227 38.67 -2.34 -7.40
C LYS A 227 37.68 -1.18 -7.16
N PHE A 228 37.26 -0.91 -5.91
CA PHE A 228 36.49 0.29 -5.56
C PHE A 228 37.22 1.62 -5.80
N LYS A 229 38.49 1.59 -6.24
CA LYS A 229 39.18 2.75 -6.80
C LYS A 229 38.38 3.42 -7.94
N ALA A 230 37.56 2.66 -8.66
CA ALA A 230 36.64 3.20 -9.67
C ALA A 230 35.51 4.08 -9.11
N MET A 231 35.17 3.94 -7.81
CA MET A 231 34.19 4.78 -7.12
C MET A 231 34.79 6.10 -6.59
N GLY A 232 36.06 6.39 -6.91
CA GLY A 232 36.72 7.64 -6.50
C GLY A 232 37.25 7.62 -5.06
N ILE A 233 37.26 6.47 -4.39
CA ILE A 233 37.92 6.30 -3.09
C ILE A 233 39.43 6.20 -3.36
N ARG A 234 40.17 7.21 -2.89
CA ARG A 234 41.59 7.43 -3.17
C ARG A 234 42.47 6.90 -2.04
#